data_AF-A0AAE3WLA5-F1
#
_entry.id   AF-A0AAE3WLA5-F1
#
_cell.length_a   1.000
_cell.length_b   1.000
_cell.length_c   1.000
_cell.angle_alpha   90.00
_cell.angle_beta   90.00
_cell.angle_gamma   90.00
#
_symmetry.space_group_name_H-M   'P 1'
#
loop_
_entity.id
_entity.type
_entity.pdbx_description
1 polymer ?
#
loop_
_entity_poly.entity_id
_entity_poly.type
_entity_poly.pdbx_seq_one_letter_code
_entity_poly.pdbx_strand_id
1 'polypeptide(L)' 'MDWFEYIKTFYADGDWTKEQVAAAVVMKKITPEQYEEITGEPYVEA' A
#
# COMPACT_ATOMS: atom_id res chain seq x y z
N MET A 1 -13.79 4.21 6.85
CA MET A 1 -13.10 2.92 6.59
C MET A 1 -11.65 3.29 6.32
N ASP A 2 -10.74 2.82 7.16
CA ASP A 2 -9.33 3.17 7.05
C ASP A 2 -8.66 2.25 6.03
N TRP A 3 -8.46 2.76 4.82
CA TRP A 3 -7.85 1.99 3.74
C TRP A 3 -6.41 1.61 4.07
N PHE A 4 -5.73 2.45 4.86
CA PHE A 4 -4.36 2.22 5.26
C PHE A 4 -4.24 0.96 6.14
N GLU A 5 -5.00 0.88 7.23
CA GLU A 5 -4.98 -0.31 8.10
C GLU A 5 -5.45 -1.57 7.38
N TYR A 6 -6.45 -1.44 6.50
CA TYR A 6 -6.92 -2.56 5.68
C TYR A 6 -5.79 -3.10 4.79
N ILE A 7 -5.16 -2.24 3.98
CA ILE A 7 -4.10 -2.67 3.07
C ILE A 7 -2.87 -3.16 3.83
N LYS A 8 -2.52 -2.51 4.95
CA LYS A 8 -1.42 -2.94 5.83
C LYS A 8 -1.63 -4.35 6.35
N THR A 9 -2.85 -4.68 6.78
CA THR A 9 -3.20 -6.03 7.27
C THR A 9 -3.11 -7.05 6.13
N PHE A 10 -3.73 -6.78 4.99
CA PHE A 10 -3.70 -7.68 3.83
C PHE A 10 -2.29 -7.90 3.27
N TYR A 11 -1.44 -6.87 3.27
CA TYR A 11 -0.04 -6.99 2.89
C TYR A 11 0.74 -7.82 3.91
N ALA A 12 0.51 -7.61 5.21
CA ALA A 12 1.14 -8.38 6.28
C ALA A 12 0.73 -9.86 6.29
N ASP A 13 -0.53 -10.15 5.95
CA ASP A 13 -1.04 -11.52 5.78
C ASP A 13 -0.53 -12.21 4.49
N GLY A 14 0.13 -11.45 3.60
CA GLY A 14 0.64 -11.94 2.32
C GLY A 14 -0.41 -12.09 1.23
N ASP A 15 -1.64 -11.62 1.48
CA ASP A 15 -2.72 -11.59 0.49
C ASP A 15 -2.49 -10.51 -0.57
N TRP A 16 -1.72 -9.47 -0.25
CA TRP A 16 -1.41 -8.36 -1.16
C TRP A 16 0.07 -8.30 -1.55
N THR A 17 0.32 -8.05 -2.83
CA THR A 17 1.64 -7.73 -3.34
C THR A 17 1.90 -6.24 -3.32
N LYS A 18 3.18 -5.84 -3.39
CA LYS A 18 3.56 -4.43 -3.46
C LYS A 18 2.94 -3.69 -4.65
N GLU A 19 2.69 -4.38 -5.77
CA GLU A 19 2.00 -3.80 -6.93
C GLU A 19 0.54 -3.44 -6.60
N GLN A 20 -0.15 -4.23 -5.78
CA GLN A 20 -1.50 -3.92 -5.32
C GLN A 20 -1.51 -2.75 -4.34
N VAL A 21 -0.52 -2.68 -3.43
CA VAL A 21 -0.34 -1.51 -2.55
C VAL A 21 -0.06 -0.25 -3.39
N ALA A 22 0.75 -0.35 -4.44
CA ALA A 22 1.02 0.75 -5.37
C ALA A 22 -0.24 1.20 -6.11
N ALA A 23 -1.06 0.25 -6.58
CA ALA A 23 -2.34 0.57 -7.20
C ALA A 23 -3.28 1.32 -6.24
N ALA A 24 -3.23 1.03 -4.93
CA ALA A 24 -4.00 1.77 -3.94
C ALA A 24 -3.54 3.23 -3.78
N VAL A 25 -2.26 3.53 -3.99
CA VAL A 25 -1.74 4.91 -4.09
C VAL A 25 -2.34 5.61 -5.31
N VAL A 26 -2.30 4.97 -6.48
CA VAL A 26 -2.87 5.51 -7.74
C VAL A 26 -4.38 5.76 -7.59
N MET A 27 -5.09 4.87 -6.91
CA MET A 27 -6.52 5.00 -6.60
C MET A 27 -6.82 6.03 -5.49
N LYS A 28 -5.79 6.73 -4.98
CA LYS A 28 -5.88 7.71 -3.89
C LYS A 28 -6.54 7.14 -2.63
N LYS A 29 -6.35 5.85 -2.38
CA LYS A 29 -6.80 5.17 -1.14
C LYS A 29 -5.81 5.38 -0.01
N ILE A 30 -4.52 5.41 -0.37
CA ILE A 30 -3.40 5.69 0.52
C ILE A 30 -2.45 6.70 -0.13
N THR A 31 -1.51 7.24 0.64
CA THR A 31 -0.45 8.12 0.13
C THR A 31 0.83 7.34 -0.21
N PRO A 32 1.76 7.93 -0.98
CA PRO A 32 3.09 7.33 -1.21
C PRO A 32 3.86 7.06 0.09
N GLU A 33 3.71 7.93 1.10
CA GLU A 33 4.32 7.75 2.43
C GLU A 33 3.75 6.51 3.15
N GLN A 34 2.44 6.31 3.03
CA GLN A 34 1.77 5.12 3.56
C GLN A 34 2.17 3.83 2.83
N TYR A 35 2.39 3.90 1.52
CA TYR A 35 2.95 2.78 0.76
C TYR A 35 4.33 2.38 1.28
N GLU A 36 5.20 3.36 1.53
CA GLU A 36 6.53 3.14 2.09
C GLU A 36 6.44 2.54 3.50
N GLU A 37 5.48 2.97 4.33
CA GLU A 37 5.27 2.36 5.64
C GLU A 37 4.79 0.90 5.56
N ILE A 38 3.94 0.56 4.57
CA ILE A 38 3.41 -0.81 4.40
C ILE A 38 4.47 -1.74 3.83
N THR A 39 5.17 -1.30 2.79
CA THR A 39 6.07 -2.16 1.99
C THR A 39 7.53 -2.08 2.43
N GLY A 40 7.92 -1.02 3.15
CA GLY A 40 9.32 -0.72 3.47
C GLY A 40 10.16 -0.29 2.27
N GLU A 41 9.56 -0.15 1.09
CA GLU A 41 10.21 0.32 -0.14
C GLU A 41 9.64 1.70 -0.52
N PRO A 42 10.47 2.62 -1.03
CA PRO A 42 9.97 3.89 -1.53
C PRO A 42 8.99 3.65 -2.68
N TYR A 43 7.90 4.40 -2.69
CA TYR A 43 6.95 4.37 -3.81
C TYR A 43 7.62 4.89 -5.08
N VAL A 44 7.90 3.99 -6.02
CA VAL A 44 8.38 4.36 -7.35
C VAL A 44 7.17 4.35 -8.29
N GLU A 45 6.71 5.53 -8.64
CA GLU A 45 5.68 5.70 -9.67
C GLU A 45 6.26 5.17 -11.00
N ALA A 46 5.67 4.09 -11.52
CA ALA A 46 6.09 3.44 -12.75
C ALA A 46 5.46 4.09 -13.99
#